data_AF-A0A3D5V024-F1
#
_entry.id   AF-A0A3D5V024-F1
#
_cell.length_a   1.000
_cell.length_b   1.000
_cell.length_c   1.000
_cell.angle_alpha   90.00
_cell.angle_beta   90.00
_cell.angle_gamma   90.00
#
_symmetry.space_group_name_H-M   'P 1'
#
loop_
_entity.id
_entity.type
_entity.pdbx_description
1 polymer ?
#
loop_
_entity_poly.entity_id
_entity_poly.type
_entity_poly.pdbx_seq_one_letter_code
_entity_poly.pdbx_strand_id
1 'polypeptide(L)' 'MGFWMKLVLTFAAIILASVLAGYLWSWLFNAEIPGFLGGMLGGIIAIPVWEFLRRFNAP' A
#
# COMPACT_ATOMS: atom_id res chain seq x y z
N MET A 1 20.39 0.90 -4.89
CA MET A 1 19.57 2.10 -5.10
C MET A 1 19.41 2.85 -3.79
N GLY A 2 19.28 4.18 -3.84
CA GLY A 2 19.22 5.01 -2.63
C GLY A 2 17.95 4.73 -1.82
N PHE A 3 18.02 4.98 -0.51
CA PHE A 3 16.89 4.95 0.43
C PHE A 3 15.60 5.57 -0.14
N TRP A 4 15.74 6.67 -0.89
CA TRP A 4 14.66 7.40 -1.54
C TRP A 4 13.86 6.59 -2.58
N MET A 5 14.50 5.74 -3.38
CA MET A 5 13.79 4.91 -4.37
C MET A 5 12.89 3.89 -3.68
N LYS A 6 13.41 3.24 -2.63
CA LYS A 6 12.65 2.28 -1.82
C LYS A 6 11.44 2.94 -1.15
N LEU A 7 11.60 4.19 -0.71
CA LEU A 7 10.52 4.97 -0.15
C LEU A 7 9.44 5.27 -1.20
N VAL A 8 9.83 5.75 -2.38
CA VAL A 8 8.90 6.01 -3.50
C VAL A 8 8.14 4.73 -3.90
N LEU A 9 8.82 3.59 -4.00
CA LEU A 9 8.18 2.31 -4.34
C LEU A 9 7.22 1.83 -3.25
N THR A 10 7.57 2.02 -1.98
CA THR A 10 6.68 1.69 -0.86
C THR A 10 5.43 2.57 -0.91
N PHE A 11 5.58 3.88 -1.16
CA PHE A 11 4.46 4.78 -1.37
C PHE A 11 3.59 4.38 -2.57
N ALA A 12 4.20 4.04 -3.70
CA ALA A 12 3.49 3.59 -4.89
C ALA A 12 2.68 2.31 -4.60
N ALA A 13 3.26 1.36 -3.86
CA ALA A 13 2.57 0.13 -3.47
C ALA A 13 1.39 0.40 -2.52
N ILE A 14 1.56 1.30 -1.54
CA ILE A 14 0.48 1.71 -0.63
C ILE A 14 -0.67 2.33 -1.43
N ILE A 15 -0.37 3.26 -2.35
CA ILE A 15 -1.40 3.92 -3.17
C ILE A 15 -2.13 2.89 -4.03
N LEU A 16 -1.40 2.04 -4.74
CA LEU A 16 -1.97 1.03 -5.62
C LEU A 16 -2.89 0.08 -4.84
N ALA A 17 -2.43 -0.42 -3.70
CA ALA A 17 -3.21 -1.33 -2.89
C ALA A 17 -4.40 -0.65 -2.20
N SER A 18 -4.28 0.62 -1.80
CA SER A 18 -5.41 1.41 -1.26
C SER A 18 -6.50 1.64 -2.31
N VAL A 19 -6.11 1.94 -3.56
CA VAL A 19 -7.04 2.10 -4.68
C VAL A 19 -7.76 0.78 -4.97
N LEU A 20 -7.01 -0.33 -5.07
CA LEU A 20 -7.61 -1.65 -5.28
C LEU A 20 -8.56 -2.04 -4.14
N ALA A 21 -8.19 -1.77 -2.90
CA ALA A 21 -9.06 -2.02 -1.76
C ALA A 21 -10.33 -1.17 -1.78
N GLY A 22 -10.23 0.11 -2.19
CA GLY A 22 -11.39 0.99 -2.35
C GLY A 22 -12.36 0.47 -3.41
N TYR A 23 -11.85 0.06 -4.58
CA TYR A 23 -12.68 -0.56 -5.62
C TYR A 23 -13.32 -1.86 -5.15
N LEU A 24 -12.55 -2.74 -4.48
CA LEU A 24 -13.07 -4.00 -3.95
C LEU A 24 -14.17 -3.77 -2.90
N TRP A 25 -13.97 -2.77 -2.03
CA TRP A 25 -14.93 -2.41 -0.99
C TRP A 25 -16.22 -1.86 -1.60
N SER A 26 -16.10 -0.94 -2.56
CA SER A 26 -17.25 -0.39 -3.29
C SER A 26 -18.01 -1.50 -4.02
N TRP A 27 -17.31 -2.46 -4.63
CA TRP A 27 -17.95 -3.59 -5.30
C TRP A 27 -18.70 -4.52 -4.35
N LEU A 28 -18.16 -4.78 -3.15
CA LEU A 28 -18.77 -5.68 -2.16
C LEU A 28 -19.91 -5.04 -1.35
N PHE A 29 -19.75 -3.78 -0.94
CA PHE A 29 -20.63 -3.13 0.02
C PHE A 29 -21.43 -1.98 -0.57
N ASN A 30 -21.20 -1.62 -1.84
CA ASN A 30 -21.81 -0.48 -2.52
C ASN A 30 -21.69 0.83 -1.71
N ALA A 31 -20.58 0.97 -1.00
CA ALA A 31 -20.30 2.05 -0.07
C ALA A 31 -18.82 2.47 -0.19
N GLU A 32 -18.50 3.69 0.27
CA GLU A 32 -17.12 4.13 0.38
C GLU A 32 -16.40 3.40 1.52
N ILE A 33 -15.11 3.12 1.32
CA ILE A 33 -14.31 2.51 2.38
C ILE A 33 -14.17 3.49 3.54
N PRO A 34 -14.48 3.09 4.79
CA PRO A 34 -14.23 3.91 5.96
C PRO A 34 -12.77 4.37 6.03
N GLY A 35 -12.54 5.66 6.32
CA GLY A 35 -11.20 6.25 6.33
C GLY A 35 -10.20 5.53 7.26
N PHE A 36 -10.68 4.97 8.39
CA PHE A 36 -9.83 4.19 9.29
C PHE A 36 -9.33 2.88 8.65
N LEU A 37 -10.14 2.22 7.81
CA LEU A 37 -9.74 1.01 7.09
C LEU A 37 -8.75 1.36 5.98
N GLY A 38 -8.96 2.46 5.27
CA GLY A 38 -8.00 2.96 4.28
C GLY A 38 -6.62 3.23 4.88
N GLY A 39 -6.56 3.93 6.01
CA GLY A 39 -5.31 4.19 6.73
C GLY A 39 -4.66 2.90 7.27
N MET A 40 -5.47 1.99 7.83
CA MET A 40 -5.00 0.70 8.34
C MET A 40 -4.38 -0.17 7.24
N LEU A 41 -5.04 -0.26 6.07
CA LEU A 41 -4.53 -0.98 4.92
C LEU A 41 -3.18 -0.41 4.46
N GLY A 42 -3.07 0.91 4.35
CA GLY A 42 -1.79 1.55 3.99
C GLY A 42 -0.66 1.19 4.95
N GLY A 43 -0.91 1.21 6.26
CA GLY A 43 0.07 0.82 7.27
C GLY A 43 0.48 -0.67 7.18
N ILE A 44 -0.50 -1.57 6.99
CA ILE A 44 -0.26 -3.01 6.86
C ILE A 44 0.55 -3.32 5.60
N ILE A 45 0.34 -2.59 4.50
CA ILE A 45 1.03 -2.79 3.23
C ILE A 45 2.45 -2.20 3.25
N ALA A 46 2.67 -1.10 3.97
CA ALA A 46 3.96 -0.42 4.05
C ALA A 46 5.09 -1.34 4.56
N ILE A 47 4.83 -2.08 5.64
CA ILE A 47 5.82 -2.92 6.33
C ILE A 47 6.36 -4.06 5.43
N PRO A 48 5.53 -4.95 4.86
CA PRO A 48 6.00 -6.05 4.05
C PRO A 48 6.66 -5.58 2.75
N VAL A 49 6.17 -4.50 2.12
CA VAL A 49 6.79 -3.94 0.91
C VAL A 49 8.18 -3.40 1.22
N TRP A 50 8.32 -2.64 2.31
CA TRP A 50 9.61 -2.10 2.73
C TRP A 50 10.61 -3.22 3.03
N GLU A 51 10.18 -4.25 3.75
CA GLU A 51 11.03 -5.39 4.09
C GLU A 51 11.42 -6.19 2.84
N PHE A 52 10.50 -6.37 1.89
CA PHE A 52 10.78 -6.99 0.61
C PHE A 52 11.84 -6.22 -0.19
N LEU A 53 11.67 -4.90 -0.34
CA LEU A 53 12.62 -4.05 -1.08
C LEU A 53 14.00 -4.01 -0.41
N ARG A 54 14.06 -4.11 0.92
CA ARG A 54 15.32 -4.23 1.65
C ARG A 54 15.96 -5.61 1.46
N ARG A 55 15.20 -6.68 1.65
CA ARG A 55 15.68 -8.06 1.64
C ARG A 55 16.23 -8.49 0.29
N PHE A 56 15.57 -8.11 -0.80
CA PHE A 56 15.98 -8.51 -2.15
C PHE A 56 16.95 -7.54 -2.82
N ASN A 57 17.36 -6.48 -2.11
CA ASN A 57 18.09 -5.36 -2.71
C ASN A 57 17.46 -4.88 -4.02
N ALA A 58 16.12 -4.95 -4.06
CA ALA A 58 15.33 -4.47 -5.17
C ALA A 58 15.62 -2.96 -5.37
N PRO A 59 15.42 -2.46 -6.59
CA PRO A 59 15.58 -1.03 -6.89
C PRO A 59 14.89 -0.14 -5.85
#